data_AF-A0A656YXC2-F1
#
_entry.id   AF-A0A656YXC2-F1
#
_cell.length_a   1.000
_cell.length_b   1.000
_cell.length_c   1.000
_cell.angle_alpha   90.00
_cell.angle_beta   90.00
_cell.angle_gamma   90.00
#
_symmetry.space_group_name_H-M   'P 1'
#
loop_
_entity.id
_entity.type
_entity.pdbx_description
1 polymer ?
#
loop_
_entity_poly.entity_id
_entity_poly.type
_entity_poly.pdbx_seq_one_letter_code
_entity_poly.pdbx_strand_id
1 'polypeptide(L)'
;LGIEHYASLVTLETGRPALVYFDREEQFFFSRRRHGAKLRVRIGADEDGTLNGIHIDALSDTGGYGTHGVTVSSNMGTMTLPVYTKHCENLKFTAKVIYTNKPPGGAFRGYGTVQGGFALESAMDELSEELEIDPVELRLKNAIEENMLDPISKVISEGGKIIPREIKSCGLTETLERGRKLFEWEKKKKQTRKENDSKKYGVGV
;
A
#
# COMPACT_ATOMS: atom_id res chain seq x y z
N LEU A 1 -2.56 5.00 23.19
CA LEU A 1 -3.57 4.22 23.95
C LEU A 1 -4.92 4.92 23.80
N GLY A 2 -6.04 4.29 24.18
CA GLY A 2 -7.31 5.03 24.34
C GLY A 2 -7.19 5.97 25.54
N ILE A 3 -7.50 7.25 25.36
CA ILE A 3 -7.44 8.26 26.42
C ILE A 3 -8.68 8.26 27.31
N GLU A 4 -9.75 7.64 26.81
CA GLU A 4 -11.06 7.55 27.42
C GLU A 4 -10.97 6.93 28.82
N HIS A 5 -10.09 5.93 28.99
CA HIS A 5 -9.88 5.26 30.27
C HIS A 5 -9.40 6.21 31.38
N TYR A 6 -8.57 7.21 31.06
CA TYR A 6 -8.10 8.19 32.05
C TYR A 6 -9.25 9.09 32.50
N ALA A 7 -10.03 9.63 31.56
CA ALA A 7 -11.19 10.46 31.86
C ALA A 7 -12.24 9.67 32.67
N SER A 8 -12.48 8.40 32.32
CA SER A 8 -13.41 7.52 33.04
C SER A 8 -12.96 7.29 34.49
N LEU A 9 -11.67 7.00 34.72
CA LEU A 9 -11.15 6.75 36.06
C LEU A 9 -11.28 7.99 36.96
N VAL A 10 -10.90 9.17 36.46
CA VAL A 10 -11.05 10.43 37.22
C VAL A 10 -12.52 10.73 37.54
N THR A 11 -13.41 10.47 36.58
CA THR A 11 -14.85 10.68 36.79
C THR A 11 -15.39 9.74 37.87
N LEU A 12 -14.99 8.47 37.88
CA LEU A 12 -15.40 7.48 38.87
C LEU A 12 -14.91 7.83 40.29
N GLU A 13 -13.66 8.28 40.40
CA GLU A 13 -13.06 8.59 41.70
C GLU A 13 -13.62 9.89 42.31
N THR A 14 -13.87 10.91 41.47
CA THR A 14 -14.25 12.24 41.94
C THR A 14 -15.76 12.47 41.98
N GLY A 15 -16.55 11.64 41.29
CA GLY A 15 -17.99 11.86 41.07
C GLY A 15 -18.30 13.10 40.22
N ARG A 16 -17.31 13.65 39.50
CA ARG A 16 -17.43 14.88 38.71
C ARG A 16 -17.01 14.65 37.25
N PRO A 17 -17.57 15.38 36.27
CA PRO A 17 -17.14 15.28 34.88
C PRO A 17 -15.64 15.61 34.72
N ALA A 18 -14.93 14.78 33.95
CA ALA A 18 -13.51 14.98 33.63
C ALA A 18 -13.32 15.25 32.12
N LEU A 19 -12.38 16.14 31.78
CA LEU A 19 -11.95 16.44 30.42
C LEU A 19 -10.46 16.14 30.28
N VAL A 20 -10.10 15.41 29.23
CA VAL A 20 -8.71 15.23 28.80
C VAL A 20 -8.57 15.86 27.42
N TYR A 21 -7.57 16.72 27.26
CA TYR A 21 -7.18 17.26 25.97
C TYR A 21 -5.67 17.19 25.85
N PHE A 22 -5.18 17.04 24.63
CA PHE A 22 -3.76 17.10 24.32
C PHE A 22 -3.46 18.40 23.60
N ASP A 23 -2.31 18.97 23.89
CA ASP A 23 -1.70 19.92 22.97
C ASP A 23 -1.16 19.20 21.70
N ARG A 24 -0.59 19.97 20.78
CA ARG A 24 -0.11 19.43 19.50
C ARG A 24 1.07 18.48 19.69
N GLU A 25 1.97 18.76 20.63
CA GLU A 25 3.15 17.95 20.88
C GLU A 25 2.75 16.63 21.53
N GLU A 26 1.94 16.69 22.59
CA GLU A 26 1.35 15.54 23.28
C GLU A 26 0.60 14.64 22.30
N GLN A 27 -0.16 15.20 21.38
CA GLN A 27 -0.85 14.43 20.34
C GLN A 27 0.13 13.56 19.53
N PHE A 28 1.32 14.03 19.19
CA PHE A 28 2.28 13.22 18.41
C PHE A 28 2.93 12.09 19.22
N PHE A 29 3.07 12.27 20.54
CA PHE A 29 3.68 11.26 21.42
C PHE A 29 2.70 10.24 21.96
N PHE A 30 1.48 10.66 22.31
CA PHE A 30 0.50 9.81 22.99
C PHE A 30 -0.54 9.18 22.06
N SER A 31 -0.74 9.76 20.87
CA SER A 31 -1.66 9.19 19.87
C SER A 31 -0.99 8.15 18.97
N ARG A 32 -1.81 7.52 18.13
CA ARG A 32 -1.34 6.51 17.17
C ARG A 32 -0.88 7.19 15.89
N ARG A 33 0.19 6.66 15.30
CA ARG A 33 0.72 7.09 14.00
C ARG A 33 0.68 5.96 12.98
N ARG A 34 0.94 6.27 11.72
CA ARG A 34 1.15 5.23 10.70
C ARG A 34 2.35 4.35 11.08
N HIS A 35 2.22 3.04 10.89
CA HIS A 35 3.34 2.10 11.05
C HIS A 35 4.46 2.44 10.06
N GLY A 36 5.68 2.62 10.58
CA GLY A 36 6.87 2.71 9.74
C GLY A 36 7.16 1.36 9.14
N ALA A 37 7.49 1.28 7.85
CA ALA A 37 7.71 0.01 7.18
C ALA A 37 8.90 0.07 6.23
N LYS A 38 9.62 -1.05 6.11
CA LYS A 38 10.59 -1.30 5.04
C LYS A 38 10.09 -2.48 4.23
N LEU A 39 9.96 -2.30 2.92
CA LEU A 39 9.51 -3.33 2.01
C LEU A 39 10.61 -3.62 1.01
N ARG A 40 10.78 -4.91 0.69
CA ARG A 40 11.59 -5.37 -0.43
C ARG A 40 10.67 -6.07 -1.42
N VAL A 41 10.67 -5.60 -2.65
CA VAL A 41 9.88 -6.17 -3.75
C VAL A 41 10.81 -6.87 -4.72
N ARG A 42 10.39 -8.01 -5.25
CA ARG A 42 11.02 -8.69 -6.39
C ARG A 42 9.92 -9.01 -7.39
N ILE A 43 10.13 -8.64 -8.64
CA ILE A 43 9.21 -8.92 -9.74
C ILE A 43 9.98 -9.76 -10.76
N GLY A 44 9.36 -10.84 -11.24
CA GLY A 44 9.84 -11.60 -12.39
C GLY A 44 8.88 -11.37 -13.56
N ALA A 45 9.43 -11.08 -14.73
CA ALA A 45 8.67 -10.82 -15.95
C ALA A 45 9.40 -11.36 -17.19
N ASP A 46 8.65 -11.65 -18.24
CA ASP A 46 9.20 -11.92 -19.57
C ASP A 46 9.62 -10.62 -20.28
N GLU A 47 10.41 -10.72 -21.36
CA GLU A 47 10.86 -9.58 -22.16
C GLU A 47 9.69 -8.73 -22.71
N ASP A 48 8.53 -9.35 -22.91
CA ASP A 48 7.32 -8.68 -23.39
C ASP A 48 6.53 -7.96 -22.27
N GLY A 49 7.00 -8.00 -21.03
CA GLY A 49 6.38 -7.38 -19.86
C GLY A 49 5.29 -8.21 -19.18
N THR A 50 5.12 -9.49 -19.52
CA THR A 50 4.20 -10.39 -18.81
C THR A 50 4.76 -10.74 -17.44
N LEU A 51 4.05 -10.44 -16.36
CA LEU A 51 4.50 -10.77 -15.00
C LEU A 51 4.31 -12.26 -14.71
N ASN A 52 5.38 -12.88 -14.20
CA ASN A 52 5.42 -14.30 -13.84
C ASN A 52 5.47 -14.53 -12.32
N GLY A 53 5.95 -13.56 -11.54
CA GLY A 53 5.99 -13.66 -10.09
C GLY A 53 6.20 -12.35 -9.36
N ILE A 54 5.59 -12.22 -8.17
CA ILE A 54 5.76 -11.06 -7.29
C ILE A 54 6.02 -11.55 -5.86
N HIS A 55 7.13 -11.10 -5.26
CA HIS A 55 7.48 -11.38 -3.87
C HIS A 55 7.71 -10.08 -3.10
N ILE A 56 6.92 -9.87 -2.05
CA ILE A 56 7.05 -8.75 -1.12
C ILE A 56 7.45 -9.25 0.28
N ASP A 57 8.59 -8.77 0.79
CA ASP A 57 9.02 -8.92 2.18
C ASP A 57 8.84 -7.59 2.93
N ALA A 58 8.00 -7.58 3.97
CA ALA A 58 7.69 -6.39 4.77
C ALA A 58 8.25 -6.51 6.20
N LEU A 59 8.92 -5.45 6.66
CA LEU A 59 9.31 -5.23 8.05
C LEU A 59 8.54 -4.02 8.58
N SER A 60 7.60 -4.24 9.50
CA SER A 60 6.70 -3.21 10.04
C SER A 60 7.02 -2.90 11.50
N ASP A 61 7.26 -1.64 11.81
CA ASP A 61 7.51 -1.12 13.16
C ASP A 61 6.19 -0.69 13.82
N THR A 62 5.79 -1.41 14.86
CA THR A 62 4.56 -1.15 15.63
C THR A 62 4.77 -0.22 16.83
N GLY A 63 5.99 0.23 17.09
CA GLY A 63 6.34 0.93 18.32
C GLY A 63 6.23 0.01 19.54
N GLY A 64 5.94 0.59 20.70
CA GLY A 64 5.95 -0.15 21.97
C GLY A 64 4.81 -1.16 22.16
N TYR A 65 3.76 -1.11 21.32
CA TYR A 65 2.55 -1.92 21.48
C TYR A 65 2.06 -2.49 20.15
N GLY A 66 1.43 -3.67 20.20
CA GLY A 66 1.01 -4.44 19.01
C GLY A 66 -0.27 -3.94 18.35
N THR A 67 -0.70 -2.71 18.63
CA THR A 67 -1.96 -2.13 18.15
C THR A 67 -2.00 -2.10 16.62
N HIS A 68 -2.93 -2.86 16.03
CA HIS A 68 -3.05 -3.05 14.57
C HIS A 68 -1.79 -3.54 13.85
N GLY A 69 -0.77 -4.05 14.57
CA GLY A 69 0.50 -4.44 13.96
C GLY A 69 0.32 -5.52 12.89
N VAL A 70 -0.39 -6.59 13.23
CA VAL A 70 -0.66 -7.71 12.31
C VAL A 70 -1.57 -7.27 11.18
N THR A 71 -2.73 -6.68 11.49
CA THR A 71 -3.76 -6.34 10.50
C THR A 71 -3.28 -5.31 9.48
N VAL A 72 -2.56 -4.27 9.90
CA VAL A 72 -1.95 -3.30 8.98
C VAL A 72 -0.86 -3.96 8.12
N SER A 73 -0.03 -4.82 8.71
CA SER A 73 1.01 -5.51 7.95
C SER A 73 0.43 -6.50 6.93
N SER A 74 -0.65 -7.20 7.25
CA SER A 74 -1.36 -8.07 6.30
C SER A 74 -1.85 -7.27 5.10
N ASN A 75 -2.45 -6.10 5.32
CA ASN A 75 -2.98 -5.26 4.24
C ASN A 75 -1.90 -4.65 3.34
N MET A 76 -0.63 -4.61 3.77
CA MET A 76 0.48 -4.27 2.86
C MET A 76 0.62 -5.29 1.72
N GLY A 77 0.26 -6.55 1.95
CA GLY A 77 0.28 -7.61 0.94
C GLY A 77 -1.09 -7.87 0.33
N THR A 78 -2.13 -8.07 1.15
CA THR A 78 -3.45 -8.53 0.70
C THR A 78 -4.18 -7.56 -0.21
N MET A 79 -3.91 -6.26 -0.10
CA MET A 79 -4.52 -5.23 -0.95
C MET A 79 -3.62 -4.79 -2.11
N THR A 80 -2.35 -5.21 -2.11
CA THR A 80 -1.32 -4.77 -3.05
C THR A 80 -1.03 -5.82 -4.12
N LEU A 81 -0.80 -7.07 -3.70
CA LEU A 81 -0.45 -8.16 -4.60
C LEU A 81 -1.53 -8.46 -5.65
N PRO A 82 -2.84 -8.41 -5.35
CA PRO A 82 -3.86 -8.73 -6.34
C PRO A 82 -3.93 -7.76 -7.53
N VAL A 83 -3.28 -6.60 -7.47
CA VAL A 83 -3.44 -5.56 -8.50
C VAL A 83 -2.91 -6.02 -9.86
N TYR A 84 -1.81 -6.79 -9.90
CA TYR A 84 -1.16 -7.22 -11.14
C TYR A 84 -1.12 -8.74 -11.31
N THR A 85 -2.27 -9.40 -11.22
CA THR A 85 -2.37 -10.88 -11.25
C THR A 85 -2.99 -11.43 -12.52
N LYS A 86 -3.11 -10.64 -13.61
CA LYS A 86 -3.71 -11.12 -14.87
C LYS A 86 -3.03 -12.37 -15.41
N HIS A 87 -1.70 -12.39 -15.34
CA HIS A 87 -0.85 -13.47 -15.81
C HIS A 87 0.05 -14.06 -14.72
N CYS A 88 0.07 -13.45 -13.53
CA CYS A 88 1.00 -13.78 -12.45
C CYS A 88 0.34 -14.66 -11.38
N GLU A 89 0.66 -15.96 -11.38
CA GLU A 89 0.19 -16.91 -10.36
C GLU A 89 1.18 -17.08 -9.18
N ASN A 90 2.46 -16.77 -9.38
CA ASN A 90 3.50 -16.98 -8.37
C ASN A 90 3.63 -15.79 -7.43
N LEU A 91 2.83 -15.79 -6.36
CA LEU A 91 2.79 -14.70 -5.38
C LEU A 91 3.36 -15.13 -4.03
N LYS A 92 4.19 -14.29 -3.43
CA LYS A 92 4.71 -14.51 -2.08
C LYS A 92 4.66 -13.22 -1.26
N PHE A 93 4.11 -13.32 -0.06
CA PHE A 93 4.14 -12.25 0.93
C PHE A 93 4.73 -12.75 2.23
N THR A 94 5.57 -11.95 2.88
CA THR A 94 5.99 -12.20 4.26
C THR A 94 6.03 -10.88 5.00
N ALA A 95 5.48 -10.86 6.21
CA ALA A 95 5.52 -9.69 7.09
C ALA A 95 6.13 -10.06 8.44
N LYS A 96 7.04 -9.20 8.92
CA LYS A 96 7.56 -9.23 10.28
C LYS A 96 7.15 -7.95 10.98
N VAL A 97 6.36 -8.08 12.05
CA VAL A 97 5.99 -6.96 12.91
C VAL A 97 6.97 -6.93 14.08
N ILE A 98 7.67 -5.80 14.24
CA ILE A 98 8.66 -5.61 15.30
C ILE A 98 8.21 -4.56 16.30
N TYR A 99 8.49 -4.83 17.56
CA TYR A 99 8.32 -3.88 18.65
C TYR A 99 9.57 -3.01 18.78
N THR A 100 9.37 -1.72 19.01
CA THR A 100 10.46 -0.76 19.24
C THR A 100 10.09 0.20 20.37
N ASN A 101 11.04 0.99 20.87
CA ASN A 101 10.79 1.99 21.91
C ASN A 101 10.15 3.30 21.38
N LYS A 102 9.53 3.27 20.18
CA LYS A 102 8.86 4.42 19.58
C LYS A 102 7.37 4.48 19.98
N PRO A 103 6.71 5.65 19.83
CA PRO A 103 5.26 5.75 19.97
C PRO A 103 4.53 4.70 19.11
N PRO A 104 3.44 4.11 19.63
CA PRO A 104 2.76 2.99 19.00
C PRO A 104 2.16 3.38 17.64
N GLY A 105 2.25 2.44 16.70
CA GLY A 105 1.51 2.51 15.45
C GLY A 105 0.01 2.28 15.65
N GLY A 106 -0.76 2.56 14.62
CA GLY A 106 -2.15 2.14 14.54
C GLY A 106 -2.78 2.40 13.18
N ALA A 107 -4.11 2.37 13.17
CA ALA A 107 -4.90 2.67 11.99
C ALA A 107 -4.63 4.09 11.49
N PHE A 108 -4.32 4.22 10.20
CA PHE A 108 -4.21 5.48 9.49
C PHE A 108 -4.81 5.26 8.10
N ARG A 109 -5.45 6.28 7.50
CA ARG A 109 -5.99 6.24 6.12
C ARG A 109 -5.11 5.45 5.14
N GLY A 110 -5.72 4.47 4.48
CA GLY A 110 -5.08 3.53 3.58
C GLY A 110 -4.63 2.22 4.24
N TYR A 111 -4.35 2.23 5.55
CA TYR A 111 -4.21 1.02 6.38
C TYR A 111 -3.30 -0.07 5.79
N GLY A 112 -2.01 0.23 5.61
CA GLY A 112 -1.03 -0.71 5.05
C GLY A 112 -0.95 -0.68 3.52
N THR A 113 -2.06 -0.51 2.83
CA THR A 113 -2.13 -0.52 1.36
C THR A 113 -1.25 0.55 0.72
N VAL A 114 -1.09 1.72 1.35
CA VAL A 114 -0.23 2.79 0.83
C VAL A 114 1.24 2.40 0.87
N GLN A 115 1.68 1.71 1.93
CA GLN A 115 3.07 1.25 2.05
C GLN A 115 3.38 0.13 1.06
N GLY A 116 2.47 -0.83 0.91
CA GLY A 116 2.56 -1.89 -0.08
C GLY A 116 2.54 -1.36 -1.50
N GLY A 117 1.51 -0.58 -1.83
CA GLY A 117 1.31 0.04 -3.14
C GLY A 117 2.50 0.88 -3.57
N PHE A 118 3.01 1.77 -2.72
CA PHE A 118 4.21 2.55 -3.05
C PHE A 118 5.41 1.67 -3.44
N ALA A 119 5.65 0.59 -2.67
CA ALA A 119 6.77 -0.30 -2.95
C ALA A 119 6.58 -1.11 -4.25
N LEU A 120 5.36 -1.62 -4.50
CA LEU A 120 5.06 -2.37 -5.72
C LEU A 120 5.09 -1.48 -6.96
N GLU A 121 4.46 -0.29 -6.90
CA GLU A 121 4.44 0.65 -8.02
C GLU A 121 5.83 1.19 -8.36
N SER A 122 6.68 1.44 -7.36
CA SER A 122 8.08 1.81 -7.62
C SER A 122 8.82 0.71 -8.37
N ALA A 123 8.62 -0.56 -7.99
CA ALA A 123 9.23 -1.69 -8.68
C ALA A 123 8.64 -1.92 -10.10
N MET A 124 7.35 -1.60 -10.30
CA MET A 124 6.73 -1.62 -11.64
C MET A 124 7.30 -0.53 -12.54
N ASP A 125 7.58 0.66 -12.01
CA ASP A 125 8.24 1.72 -12.76
C ASP A 125 9.69 1.34 -13.11
N GLU A 126 10.46 0.81 -12.16
CA GLU A 126 11.82 0.29 -12.41
C GLU A 126 11.80 -0.79 -13.51
N LEU A 127 10.85 -1.73 -13.46
CA LEU A 127 10.69 -2.78 -14.48
C LEU A 127 10.33 -2.19 -15.86
N SER A 128 9.47 -1.16 -15.89
CA SER A 128 9.10 -0.51 -17.15
C SER A 128 10.29 0.17 -17.82
N GLU A 129 11.19 0.76 -17.03
CA GLU A 129 12.43 1.35 -17.53
C GLU A 129 13.40 0.28 -18.05
N GLU A 130 13.54 -0.83 -17.32
CA GLU A 130 14.43 -1.94 -17.70
C GLU A 130 14.00 -2.65 -18.99
N LEU A 131 12.69 -2.83 -19.19
CA LEU A 131 12.13 -3.46 -20.40
C LEU A 131 11.88 -2.47 -21.54
N GLU A 132 12.09 -1.17 -21.32
CA GLU A 132 11.74 -0.09 -22.25
C GLU A 132 10.25 -0.08 -22.68
N ILE A 133 9.37 -0.61 -21.83
CA ILE A 133 7.91 -0.65 -22.05
C ILE A 133 7.28 0.60 -21.45
N ASP A 134 6.25 1.15 -22.10
CA ASP A 134 5.51 2.27 -21.52
C ASP A 134 4.86 1.86 -20.17
N PRO A 135 5.04 2.65 -19.09
CA PRO A 135 4.57 2.26 -17.75
C PRO A 135 3.05 2.13 -17.66
N VAL A 136 2.28 2.81 -18.53
CA VAL A 136 0.81 2.62 -18.61
C VAL A 136 0.49 1.29 -19.27
N GLU A 137 1.17 0.97 -20.38
CA GLU A 137 0.99 -0.31 -21.10
C GLU A 137 1.36 -1.51 -20.23
N LEU A 138 2.48 -1.44 -19.49
CA LEU A 138 2.90 -2.50 -18.59
C LEU A 138 1.84 -2.80 -17.51
N ARG A 139 1.22 -1.74 -16.96
CA ARG A 139 0.14 -1.86 -15.98
C ARG A 139 -1.14 -2.41 -16.59
N LEU A 140 -1.56 -1.90 -17.75
CA LEU A 140 -2.74 -2.41 -18.48
C LEU A 140 -2.59 -3.88 -18.83
N LYS A 141 -1.38 -4.30 -19.23
CA LYS A 141 -1.09 -5.70 -19.58
C LYS A 141 -1.26 -6.65 -18.40
N ASN A 142 -0.97 -6.21 -17.17
CA ASN A 142 -0.93 -7.10 -16.01
C ASN A 142 -2.05 -6.89 -14.99
N ALA A 143 -2.85 -5.81 -15.14
CA ALA A 143 -3.92 -5.44 -14.23
C ALA A 143 -4.98 -6.54 -14.08
N ILE A 144 -5.40 -6.80 -12.84
CA ILE A 144 -6.53 -7.68 -12.54
C ILE A 144 -7.83 -7.17 -13.17
N GLU A 145 -8.67 -8.09 -13.64
CA GLU A 145 -9.90 -7.80 -14.39
C GLU A 145 -11.15 -8.32 -13.68
N GLU A 146 -12.32 -7.92 -14.18
CA GLU A 146 -13.61 -8.45 -13.75
C GLU A 146 -13.70 -9.96 -14.02
N ASN A 147 -14.44 -10.69 -13.17
CA ASN A 147 -14.60 -12.15 -13.16
C ASN A 147 -13.30 -12.92 -12.87
N MET A 148 -12.20 -12.23 -12.53
CA MET A 148 -11.02 -12.86 -11.98
C MET A 148 -11.18 -13.15 -10.50
N LEU A 149 -10.48 -14.18 -10.03
CA LEU A 149 -10.40 -14.55 -8.63
C LEU A 149 -9.17 -13.88 -8.00
N ASP A 150 -9.34 -13.21 -6.86
CA ASP A 150 -8.22 -12.70 -6.05
C ASP A 150 -7.47 -13.91 -5.46
N PRO A 151 -6.25 -14.24 -5.92
CA PRO A 151 -5.52 -15.41 -5.45
C PRO A 151 -5.10 -15.28 -3.97
N ILE A 152 -4.91 -14.06 -3.49
CA ILE A 152 -4.46 -13.79 -2.13
C ILE A 152 -5.61 -14.02 -1.13
N SER A 153 -6.85 -13.74 -1.54
CA SER A 153 -8.05 -13.99 -0.72
C SER A 153 -8.23 -15.44 -0.27
N LYS A 154 -7.59 -16.41 -0.97
CA LYS A 154 -7.63 -17.84 -0.66
C LYS A 154 -6.68 -18.28 0.45
N VAL A 155 -5.71 -17.45 0.82
CA VAL A 155 -4.60 -17.87 1.68
C VAL A 155 -4.38 -16.97 2.89
N ILE A 156 -4.88 -15.73 2.86
CA ILE A 156 -4.71 -14.77 3.94
C ILE A 156 -5.95 -13.86 4.09
N SER A 157 -6.23 -13.50 5.34
CA SER A 157 -7.30 -12.59 5.74
C SER A 157 -6.79 -11.57 6.77
N GLU A 158 -7.52 -10.48 6.97
CA GLU A 158 -7.27 -9.51 8.05
C GLU A 158 -7.79 -10.06 9.40
N GLY A 159 -7.29 -11.21 9.84
CA GLY A 159 -7.68 -11.86 11.10
C GLY A 159 -9.06 -12.52 11.11
N GLY A 160 -9.76 -12.55 9.96
CA GLY A 160 -11.06 -13.21 9.78
C GLY A 160 -10.98 -14.59 9.13
N LYS A 161 -12.12 -15.15 8.73
CA LYS A 161 -12.14 -16.36 7.89
C LYS A 161 -11.55 -16.06 6.52
N ILE A 162 -10.80 -17.01 5.98
CA ILE A 162 -10.33 -16.98 4.61
C ILE A 162 -11.53 -17.26 3.69
N ILE A 163 -11.85 -16.33 2.81
CA ILE A 163 -12.98 -16.41 1.90
C ILE A 163 -12.47 -16.01 0.52
N PRO A 164 -12.49 -16.92 -0.47
CA PRO A 164 -12.15 -16.59 -1.85
C PRO A 164 -13.04 -15.46 -2.38
N ARG A 165 -12.43 -14.45 -2.99
CA ARG A 165 -13.12 -13.27 -3.54
C ARG A 165 -12.97 -13.22 -5.05
N GLU A 166 -14.10 -13.22 -5.73
CA GLU A 166 -14.17 -12.92 -7.15
C GLU A 166 -14.38 -11.43 -7.36
N ILE A 167 -13.67 -10.86 -8.33
CA ILE A 167 -13.78 -9.45 -8.71
C ILE A 167 -15.02 -9.27 -9.57
N LYS A 168 -16.12 -8.83 -8.94
CA LYS A 168 -17.40 -8.61 -9.64
C LYS A 168 -17.46 -7.33 -10.47
N SER A 169 -16.50 -6.43 -10.29
CA SER A 169 -16.34 -5.23 -11.11
C SER A 169 -14.92 -4.70 -10.94
N CYS A 170 -14.32 -4.22 -12.03
CA CYS A 170 -12.98 -3.64 -12.00
C CYS A 170 -12.90 -2.46 -12.96
N GLY A 171 -12.77 -1.24 -12.42
CA GLY A 171 -12.58 -0.03 -13.21
C GLY A 171 -11.10 0.37 -13.39
N LEU A 172 -10.15 -0.50 -13.05
CA LEU A 172 -8.72 -0.16 -13.01
C LEU A 172 -8.18 0.19 -14.41
N THR A 173 -8.39 -0.70 -15.38
CA THR A 173 -7.96 -0.50 -16.77
C THR A 173 -8.67 0.67 -17.42
N GLU A 174 -10.00 0.79 -17.24
CA GLU A 174 -10.79 1.95 -17.69
C GLU A 174 -10.25 3.26 -17.13
N THR A 175 -9.90 3.30 -15.84
CA THR A 175 -9.36 4.49 -15.18
C THR A 175 -7.99 4.86 -15.74
N LEU A 176 -7.12 3.87 -15.98
CA LEU A 176 -5.80 4.08 -16.57
C LEU A 176 -5.92 4.62 -18.00
N GLU A 177 -6.75 4.02 -18.84
CA GLU A 177 -6.98 4.48 -20.22
C GLU A 177 -7.56 5.89 -20.28
N ARG A 178 -8.59 6.15 -19.45
CA ARG A 178 -9.21 7.47 -19.36
C ARG A 178 -8.22 8.51 -18.85
N GLY A 179 -7.43 8.18 -17.83
CA GLY A 179 -6.37 9.02 -17.29
C GLY A 179 -5.32 9.36 -18.35
N ARG A 180 -4.83 8.34 -19.07
CA ARG A 180 -3.86 8.49 -20.19
C ARG A 180 -4.35 9.49 -21.24
N LYS A 181 -5.62 9.39 -21.63
CA LYS A 181 -6.26 10.29 -22.61
C LYS A 181 -6.38 11.71 -22.08
N LEU A 182 -6.98 11.90 -20.89
CA LEU A 182 -7.22 13.22 -20.31
C LEU A 182 -5.93 13.96 -19.95
N PHE A 183 -4.88 13.23 -19.58
CA PHE A 183 -3.59 13.80 -19.25
C PHE A 183 -2.73 14.13 -20.48
N GLU A 184 -3.15 13.71 -21.68
CA GLU A 184 -2.35 13.78 -22.92
C GLU A 184 -0.99 13.07 -22.76
N TRP A 185 -1.00 11.86 -22.20
CA TRP A 185 0.21 11.11 -21.80
C TRP A 185 1.32 11.11 -22.85
N GLU A 186 1.02 10.72 -24.09
CA GLU A 186 2.00 10.64 -25.19
C GLU A 186 2.69 11.97 -25.48
N LYS A 187 1.94 13.07 -25.38
CA LYS A 187 2.46 14.42 -25.61
C LYS A 187 3.35 14.84 -24.46
N LYS A 188 2.92 14.61 -23.21
CA LYS A 188 3.69 15.02 -22.02
C LYS A 188 4.96 14.18 -21.81
N LYS A 189 4.91 12.88 -22.08
CA LYS A 189 6.08 11.99 -22.05
C LYS A 189 7.19 12.43 -23.02
N LYS A 190 6.83 12.96 -24.20
CA LYS A 190 7.81 13.53 -25.14
C LYS A 190 8.43 14.84 -24.65
N GLN A 191 7.73 15.60 -23.81
CA GLN A 191 8.20 16.89 -23.30
C GLN A 191 9.25 16.76 -22.17
N THR A 192 9.25 15.66 -21.42
CA THR A 192 10.20 15.42 -20.32
C THR A 192 11.63 15.13 -20.80
N ARG A 193 11.80 14.72 -22.07
CA ARG A 193 13.10 14.33 -22.67
C ARG A 193 13.89 15.47 -23.30
N LYS A 194 13.62 16.74 -22.96
CA LYS A 194 14.40 17.87 -23.52
C LYS A 194 15.78 17.94 -22.85
N GLU A 195 16.83 17.73 -23.64
CA GLU A 195 18.20 17.48 -23.15
C GLU A 195 18.91 18.71 -22.58
N ASN A 196 18.51 19.93 -22.96
CA ASN A 196 19.38 21.12 -22.83
C ASN A 196 18.94 22.13 -21.75
N ASP A 197 18.31 21.67 -20.67
CA ASP A 197 17.76 22.57 -19.64
C ASP A 197 18.29 22.29 -18.23
N SER A 198 18.46 23.36 -17.44
CA SER A 198 18.86 23.36 -16.02
C SER A 198 17.78 22.78 -15.10
N LYS A 199 16.59 22.51 -15.65
CA LYS A 199 15.43 21.93 -14.99
C LYS A 199 15.05 20.63 -15.67
N LYS A 200 14.64 19.64 -14.88
CA LYS A 200 14.10 18.36 -15.37
C LYS A 200 12.63 18.25 -14.97
N TYR A 201 11.85 17.63 -15.84
CA TYR A 201 10.42 17.38 -15.62
C TYR A 201 10.20 15.88 -15.63
N GLY A 202 9.41 15.39 -14.67
CA GLY A 202 8.98 13.99 -14.60
C GLY A 202 7.49 13.87 -14.89
N VAL A 203 7.10 12.73 -15.45
CA VAL A 203 5.70 12.29 -15.52
C VAL A 203 5.66 10.89 -14.93
N GLY A 204 4.57 10.58 -14.22
CA GLY A 204 4.32 9.26 -13.63
C GLY A 204 2.84 8.92 -13.78
N VAL A 205 2.53 7.63 -13.68
CA VAL A 205 1.18 7.07 -13.71
C VAL A 205 0.89 6.36 -12.40
#